data_AF-A0A3P5XXU4-F1
#
_entry.id   AF-A0A3P5XXU4-F1
#
_cell.length_a   1.000
_cell.length_b   1.000
_cell.length_c   1.000
_cell.angle_alpha   90.00
_cell.angle_beta   90.00
_cell.angle_gamma   90.00
#
_symmetry.space_group_name_H-M   'P 1'
#
loop_
_entity.id
_entity.type
_entity.pdbx_description
1 polymer ?
#
loop_
_entity_poly.entity_id
_entity_poly.type
_entity_poly.pdbx_seq_one_letter_code
_entity_poly.pdbx_strand_id
1 'polypeptide(L)' 'MGKPETKVADLCSEPGITLQTLYRFVDPNGERRKDGARLLQRRAQVLK' A
#
# COMPACT_ATOMS: atom_id res chain seq x y z
N MET A 1 -5.00 -8.55 4.21
CA MET A 1 -4.45 -8.56 5.59
C MET A 1 -5.48 -8.96 6.64
N GLY A 2 -6.78 -8.90 6.37
CA GLY A 2 -7.83 -9.32 7.30
C GLY A 2 -7.97 -10.84 7.50
N LYS A 3 -7.22 -11.66 6.77
CA LYS A 3 -7.19 -13.11 6.98
C LYS A 3 -6.01 -13.50 7.87
N PRO A 4 -6.19 -14.38 8.87
CA PRO A 4 -5.15 -14.73 9.83
C PRO A 4 -3.90 -15.38 9.19
N GLU A 5 -4.05 -16.05 8.05
CA GLU A 5 -2.92 -16.62 7.29
C GLU A 5 -2.09 -15.57 6.52
N THR A 6 -2.51 -14.30 6.50
CA THR A 6 -1.79 -13.27 5.74
C THR A 6 -0.45 -12.93 6.42
N LYS A 7 0.66 -13.26 5.76
CA LYS A 7 2.00 -12.82 6.18
C LYS A 7 2.31 -11.43 5.61
N VAL A 8 2.13 -10.41 6.43
CA VAL A 8 2.32 -9.01 6.02
C VAL A 8 3.78 -8.69 5.67
N ALA A 9 4.75 -9.37 6.29
CA ALA A 9 6.16 -9.22 5.96
C ALA A 9 6.46 -9.61 4.50
N ASP A 10 5.91 -10.73 4.02
CA ASP A 10 6.11 -11.21 2.66
C ASP A 10 5.53 -10.22 1.62
N LEU A 11 4.37 -9.63 1.93
CA LEU A 11 3.75 -8.57 1.10
C LEU A 11 4.60 -7.31 0.99
N CYS A 12 5.42 -7.03 2.00
CA CYS A 12 6.33 -5.88 2.01
C CYS A 12 7.62 -6.19 1.23
N SER A 13 8.08 -7.43 1.24
CA SER A 13 9.31 -7.87 0.56
C SER A 13 9.23 -7.77 -0.96
N GLU A 14 8.12 -8.15 -1.58
CA GLU A 14 7.96 -8.12 -3.04
C GLU A 14 8.10 -6.70 -3.65
N PRO A 15 7.36 -5.68 -3.17
CA PRO A 15 7.51 -4.31 -3.66
C PRO A 15 8.65 -3.52 -2.97
N GLY A 16 9.35 -4.11 -2.00
CA GLY A 16 10.45 -3.45 -1.29
C GLY A 16 10.03 -2.29 -0.39
N ILE A 17 8.88 -2.40 0.29
CA ILE A 17 8.36 -1.35 1.19
C ILE A 17 8.37 -1.78 2.65
N THR A 18 8.22 -0.83 3.57
CA THR A 18 8.07 -1.14 4.99
C THR A 18 6.62 -1.49 5.37
N LEU A 19 6.44 -2.18 6.50
CA LEU A 19 5.12 -2.42 7.09
C LEU A 19 4.36 -1.11 7.34
N GLN A 20 5.06 -0.07 7.78
CA GLN A 20 4.48 1.25 8.02
C GLN A 20 3.92 1.84 6.72
N THR A 21 4.66 1.73 5.62
CA THR A 21 4.22 2.17 4.29
C THR A 21 2.96 1.40 3.88
N LEU A 22 2.97 0.07 4.01
CA LEU A 22 1.83 -0.76 3.67
C LEU A 22 0.58 -0.35 4.47
N TYR A 23 0.66 -0.28 5.80
CA TYR A 23 -0.49 0.06 6.65
C TYR A 23 -0.99 1.51 6.49
N ARG A 24 -0.09 2.45 6.15
CA ARG A 24 -0.47 3.84 5.90
C ARG A 24 -1.31 3.99 4.65
N PHE A 25 -1.01 3.22 3.61
CA PHE A 25 -1.59 3.42 2.28
C PHE A 25 -2.55 2.33 1.84
N VAL A 26 -2.59 1.19 2.53
CA VAL A 26 -3.43 0.04 2.21
C VAL A 26 -4.30 -0.33 3.41
N ASP A 27 -5.54 -0.70 3.15
CA ASP A 27 -6.48 -1.16 4.18
C ASP A 27 -6.37 -2.68 4.44
N PRO A 28 -7.09 -3.23 5.44
CA PRO A 28 -7.04 -4.67 5.72
C PRO A 28 -7.53 -5.56 4.57
N ASN A 29 -8.36 -5.05 3.66
CA ASN A 29 -8.87 -5.76 2.48
C ASN A 29 -7.88 -5.74 1.31
N GLY A 30 -6.83 -4.91 1.38
CA GLY A 30 -5.84 -4.75 0.32
C GLY A 30 -6.11 -3.57 -0.61
N GLU A 31 -7.12 -2.74 -0.31
CA GLU A 31 -7.45 -1.57 -1.12
C GLU A 31 -6.62 -0.35 -0.71
N ARG A 32 -6.44 0.57 -1.66
CA ARG A 32 -5.71 1.82 -1.42
C ARG A 32 -6.55 2.78 -0.58
N ARG A 33 -5.99 3.29 0.51
CA ARG A 33 -6.56 4.38 1.30
C ARG A 33 -6.50 5.70 0.53
N LYS A 34 -7.29 6.69 0.98
CA LYS A 34 -7.34 8.05 0.39
C LYS A 34 -5.95 8.66 0.19
N ASP A 35 -5.05 8.50 1.15
CA ASP A 35 -3.69 9.02 1.07
C ASP A 35 -2.86 8.34 -0.02
N GLY A 36 -3.02 7.03 -0.19
CA GLY A 36 -2.34 6.25 -1.22
C GLY A 36 -2.81 6.63 -2.62
N ALA A 37 -4.13 6.82 -2.78
CA ALA A 37 -4.72 7.31 -4.02
C ALA A 37 -4.22 8.71 -4.39
N ARG A 38 -4.15 9.63 -3.40
CA ARG A 38 -3.64 11.00 -3.61
C ARG A 38 -2.18 11.01 -4.07
N LEU A 39 -1.33 10.17 -3.50
CA LEU A 39 0.09 10.08 -3.88
C LEU A 39 0.25 9.63 -5.34
N LEU A 40 -0.52 8.64 -5.77
CA LEU A 40 -0.50 8.15 -7.15
C LEU A 40 -1.05 9.17 -8.14
N GLN A 41 -2.10 9.90 -7.78
CA GLN A 41 -2.63 11.00 -8.59
C GLN A 41 -1.59 12.10 -8.82
N ARG A 42 -0.87 12.50 -7.77
CA ARG A 42 0.23 13.49 -7.89
C ARG A 42 1.31 13.02 -8.86
N ARG A 43 1.71 11.75 -8.77
CA ARG A 43 2.72 11.20 -9.67
C ARG A 43 2.24 11.17 -11.13
N ALA A 44 0.98 10.80 -11.36
CA ALA A 44 0.38 10.79 -12.69
C ALA A 44 0.27 12.19 -13.32
N GLN A 45 0.15 13.24 -12.51
CA GLN A 45 0.14 14.63 -12.99
C GLN A 45 1.54 15.12 -13.37
N VAL A 46 2.60 14.68 -12.68
CA VAL A 46 3.99 15.09 -12.96
C VAL A 46 4.56 14.37 -14.20
N LEU A 47 4.04 13.18 -14.52
CA LEU A 47 4.48 12.39 -15.68
C LEU A 47 3.71 12.72 -16.98
N LYS A 48 2.79 13.69 -16.93
CA LYS A 48 2.11 14.25 -18.10
C LYS A 48 2.83 15.51 -18.54
#